data_AF-A0A1Q8QNJ1-F1
#
_entry.id   AF-A0A1Q8QNJ1-F1
#
_cell.length_a   1.000
_cell.length_b   1.000
_cell.length_c   1.000
_cell.angle_alpha   90.00
_cell.angle_beta   90.00
_cell.angle_gamma   90.00
#
_symmetry.space_group_name_H-M   'P 1'
#
loop_
_entity.id
_entity.type
_entity.pdbx_description
1 polymer ?
#
loop_
_entity_poly.entity_id
_entity_poly.type
_entity_poly.pdbx_seq_one_letter_code
_entity_poly.pdbx_strand_id
1 'polypeptide(L)'
;MFNYRKHLFYPIYVERQDPIFAKVLLEHYAGRNSELSSSIQYLNHRSNMSNRYIRELLGLIAAEELGHMELISVAILKLGGPPLTCINSQGAPWVINYIDQSIDSIDMLQVDVQAETRASQLYRQHLEMTTDPNMKRMINFLITREEVHKRLLQKAQMLICESNSPEEYNELIYEYKMSLQVLE
;
A
#
# COMPACT_ATOMS: atom_id res chain seq x y z
N MET A 1 14.11 -10.15 9.23
CA MET A 1 14.39 -11.15 8.17
C MET A 1 13.25 -11.08 7.18
N PHE A 2 13.54 -10.95 5.89
CA PHE A 2 12.51 -11.01 4.83
C PHE A 2 12.37 -12.46 4.36
N ASN A 3 11.15 -12.87 4.01
CA ASN A 3 10.87 -14.17 3.40
C ASN A 3 10.03 -13.94 2.14
N TYR A 4 10.41 -14.58 1.04
CA TYR A 4 9.67 -14.52 -0.21
C TYR A 4 8.88 -15.80 -0.40
N ARG A 5 7.62 -15.68 -0.84
CA ARG A 5 6.79 -16.79 -1.27
C ARG A 5 6.27 -16.50 -2.67
N LYS A 6 6.30 -17.50 -3.55
CA LYS A 6 5.85 -17.39 -4.95
C LYS A 6 4.35 -17.13 -5.09
N HIS A 7 3.55 -17.49 -4.08
CA HIS A 7 2.11 -17.31 -4.13
C HIS A 7 1.76 -15.84 -4.01
N LEU A 8 1.03 -15.30 -4.98
CA LEU A 8 0.57 -13.91 -4.97
C LEU A 8 -0.43 -13.71 -3.83
N PHE A 9 -0.39 -12.52 -3.24
CA PHE A 9 -1.30 -12.14 -2.15
C PHE A 9 -2.78 -12.13 -2.57
N TYR A 10 -3.05 -11.82 -3.84
CA TYR A 10 -4.37 -11.92 -4.47
C TYR A 10 -4.20 -12.45 -5.90
N PRO A 11 -5.08 -13.33 -6.41
CA PRO A 11 -4.94 -13.87 -7.75
C PRO A 11 -5.21 -12.82 -8.83
N ILE A 12 -4.30 -12.71 -9.79
CA ILE A 12 -4.39 -11.73 -10.89
C ILE A 12 -4.85 -12.42 -12.16
N TYR A 13 -6.03 -12.05 -12.66
CA TYR A 13 -6.59 -12.51 -13.94
C TYR A 13 -6.89 -11.32 -14.82
N VAL A 14 -6.71 -11.48 -16.14
CA VAL A 14 -6.96 -10.44 -17.15
C VAL A 14 -7.73 -11.13 -18.28
N GLU A 15 -8.85 -10.54 -18.73
CA GLU A 15 -9.65 -11.09 -19.83
C GLU A 15 -8.94 -10.94 -21.18
N ARG A 16 -8.31 -9.79 -21.40
CA ARG A 16 -7.55 -9.46 -22.61
C ARG A 16 -6.50 -8.40 -22.31
N GLN A 17 -5.46 -8.33 -23.14
CA GLN A 17 -4.48 -7.26 -23.04
C GLN A 17 -5.13 -5.89 -23.19
N ASP A 18 -4.68 -4.94 -22.37
CA ASP A 18 -5.00 -3.53 -22.42
C ASP A 18 -3.74 -2.73 -22.04
N PRO A 19 -2.84 -2.49 -23.01
CA PRO A 19 -1.59 -1.78 -22.75
C PRO A 19 -1.80 -0.32 -22.31
N ILE A 20 -2.95 0.27 -22.64
CA ILE A 20 -3.30 1.63 -22.23
C ILE A 20 -3.57 1.64 -20.73
N PHE A 21 -4.39 0.71 -20.23
CA PHE A 21 -4.64 0.57 -18.80
C PHE A 21 -3.40 0.09 -18.05
N ALA A 22 -2.57 -0.77 -18.65
CA ALA A 22 -1.28 -1.17 -18.08
C ALA A 22 -0.37 0.04 -17.80
N LYS A 23 -0.36 1.04 -18.71
CA LYS A 23 0.39 2.29 -18.51
C LYS A 23 -0.18 3.13 -17.36
N VAL A 24 -1.50 3.11 -17.14
CA VAL A 24 -2.13 3.78 -15.97
C VAL A 24 -1.66 3.12 -14.67
N LEU A 25 -1.59 1.79 -14.63
CA LEU A 25 -1.12 1.06 -13.44
C LEU A 25 0.34 1.34 -13.06
N LEU A 26 1.17 1.89 -13.96
CA LEU A 26 2.51 2.37 -13.59
C LEU A 26 2.45 3.47 -12.51
N GLU A 27 1.35 4.23 -12.42
CA GLU A 27 1.16 5.20 -11.35
C GLU A 27 1.08 4.52 -9.98
N HIS A 28 0.45 3.35 -9.90
CA HIS A 28 0.35 2.55 -8.68
C HIS A 28 1.62 1.72 -8.41
N TYR A 29 2.42 1.45 -9.44
CA TYR A 29 3.70 0.75 -9.28
C TYR A 29 4.80 1.66 -8.72
N ALA A 30 4.98 2.85 -9.30
CA ALA A 30 6.12 3.72 -9.02
C ALA A 30 5.82 5.23 -9.15
N GLY A 31 4.56 5.64 -9.02
CA GLY A 31 4.16 7.05 -8.84
C GLY A 31 4.36 7.55 -7.40
N ARG A 32 3.90 8.78 -7.12
CA ARG A 32 4.07 9.39 -5.78
C ARG A 32 3.26 8.68 -4.69
N ASN A 33 2.03 8.28 -5.01
CA ASN A 33 1.13 7.55 -4.10
C ASN A 33 1.05 6.07 -4.50
N SER A 34 2.20 5.48 -4.80
CA SER A 34 2.34 4.09 -5.27
C SER A 34 2.69 3.13 -4.15
N GLU A 35 2.58 1.84 -4.44
CA GLU A 35 3.00 0.76 -3.53
C GLU A 35 4.51 0.82 -3.22
N LEU A 36 5.33 1.23 -4.19
CA LEU A 36 6.75 1.48 -3.95
C LEU A 36 6.96 2.64 -2.98
N SER A 37 6.23 3.75 -3.15
CA SER A 37 6.33 4.88 -2.23
C SER A 37 5.86 4.51 -0.82
N SER A 38 4.71 3.86 -0.70
CA SER A 38 4.13 3.43 0.59
C SER A 38 5.06 2.47 1.32
N SER A 39 5.55 1.43 0.65
CA SER A 39 6.47 0.45 1.26
C SER A 39 7.76 1.11 1.80
N ILE A 40 8.38 2.00 1.03
CA ILE A 40 9.60 2.70 1.47
C ILE A 40 9.29 3.71 2.58
N GLN A 41 8.17 4.42 2.50
CA GLN A 41 7.75 5.37 3.54
C GLN A 41 7.55 4.67 4.88
N TYR A 42 6.81 3.55 4.90
CA TYR A 42 6.58 2.78 6.11
C TYR A 42 7.86 2.18 6.68
N LEU A 43 8.78 1.68 5.85
CA LEU A 43 10.09 1.22 6.34
C LEU A 43 10.93 2.35 6.96
N ASN A 44 10.87 3.55 6.37
CA ASN A 44 11.55 4.74 6.91
C ASN A 44 10.95 5.17 8.25
N HIS A 45 9.63 5.40 8.29
CA HIS A 45 8.92 5.79 9.51
C HIS A 45 9.04 4.74 10.61
N ARG A 46 8.95 3.45 10.27
CA ARG A 46 9.21 2.34 11.21
C ARG A 46 10.56 2.48 11.90
N SER A 47 11.61 2.85 11.15
CA SER A 47 12.96 2.94 11.70
C SER A 47 13.10 4.07 12.72
N ASN A 48 12.26 5.10 12.60
CA ASN A 48 12.23 6.27 13.48
C ASN A 48 11.11 6.23 14.54
N MET A 49 10.16 5.29 14.45
CA MET A 49 9.02 5.17 15.37
C MET A 49 9.42 4.63 16.74
N SER A 50 9.29 5.45 17.79
CA SER A 50 9.68 5.08 19.16
C SER A 50 8.80 3.99 19.78
N ASN A 51 7.48 4.05 19.57
CA ASN A 51 6.54 3.06 20.09
C ASN A 51 6.71 1.70 19.39
N ARG A 52 7.06 0.65 20.15
CA ARG A 52 7.36 -0.69 19.62
C ARG A 52 6.19 -1.35 18.87
N TYR A 53 4.95 -1.10 19.27
CA TYR A 53 3.77 -1.72 18.67
C TYR A 53 3.43 -1.06 17.34
N ILE A 54 3.50 0.27 17.28
CA ILE A 54 3.32 1.02 16.03
C ILE A 54 4.47 0.70 15.07
N ARG A 55 5.70 0.55 15.58
CA ARG A 55 6.85 0.08 14.80
C ARG A 55 6.60 -1.30 14.18
N GLU A 56 5.96 -2.20 14.92
CA GLU A 56 5.56 -3.51 14.40
C GLU A 56 4.48 -3.36 13.32
N LEU A 57 3.42 -2.58 13.58
CA LEU A 57 2.34 -2.30 12.63
C LEU A 57 2.87 -1.75 11.31
N LEU A 58 3.70 -0.69 11.35
CA LEU A 58 4.31 -0.10 10.16
C LEU A 58 5.15 -1.13 9.38
N GLY A 59 5.83 -2.05 10.07
CA GLY A 59 6.58 -3.12 9.43
C GLY A 59 5.69 -4.16 8.74
N LEU A 60 4.53 -4.46 9.33
CA LEU A 60 3.54 -5.36 8.74
C LEU A 60 2.92 -4.74 7.49
N ILE A 61 2.46 -3.48 7.57
CA ILE A 61 1.90 -2.75 6.43
C ILE A 61 2.96 -2.62 5.32
N ALA A 62 4.21 -2.22 5.65
CA ALA A 62 5.28 -2.13 4.67
C ALA A 62 5.52 -3.44 3.89
N ALA A 63 5.46 -4.59 4.58
CA ALA A 63 5.62 -5.89 3.94
C ALA A 63 4.43 -6.23 3.03
N GLU A 64 3.23 -5.78 3.40
CA GLU A 64 2.03 -5.92 2.59
C GLU A 64 2.08 -5.08 1.32
N GLU A 65 2.53 -3.82 1.39
CA GLU A 65 2.68 -2.95 0.21
C GLU A 65 3.69 -3.50 -0.80
N LEU A 66 4.74 -4.19 -0.34
CA LEU A 66 5.63 -4.92 -1.25
C LEU A 66 4.88 -6.05 -1.98
N GLY A 67 3.94 -6.70 -1.30
CA GLY A 67 3.01 -7.66 -1.91
C GLY A 67 2.09 -6.99 -2.93
N HIS A 68 1.48 -5.85 -2.60
CA HIS A 68 0.65 -5.08 -3.53
C HIS A 68 1.44 -4.63 -4.77
N MET A 69 2.68 -4.17 -4.58
CA MET A 69 3.59 -3.84 -5.68
C MET A 69 3.83 -5.03 -6.61
N GLU A 70 3.96 -6.26 -6.06
CA GLU A 70 4.05 -7.49 -6.86
C GLU A 70 2.75 -7.73 -7.64
N LEU A 71 1.57 -7.55 -7.03
CA LEU A 71 0.27 -7.68 -7.72
C LEU A 71 0.15 -6.73 -8.91
N ILE A 72 0.47 -5.45 -8.70
CA ILE A 72 0.46 -4.43 -9.75
C ILE A 72 1.44 -4.78 -10.87
N SER A 73 2.64 -5.25 -10.52
CA SER A 73 3.65 -5.67 -11.51
C SER A 73 3.14 -6.79 -12.42
N VAL A 74 2.49 -7.81 -11.83
CA VAL A 74 1.93 -8.94 -12.57
C VAL A 74 0.75 -8.49 -13.43
N ALA A 75 -0.09 -7.59 -12.92
CA ALA A 75 -1.21 -7.03 -13.69
C ALA A 75 -0.71 -6.27 -14.92
N ILE A 76 0.27 -5.38 -14.78
CA ILE A 76 0.88 -4.63 -15.88
C ILE A 76 1.40 -5.58 -16.97
N LEU A 77 2.15 -6.61 -16.59
CA LEU A 77 2.69 -7.58 -17.53
C LEU A 77 1.59 -8.37 -18.26
N LYS A 78 0.56 -8.83 -17.53
CA LYS A 78 -0.56 -9.58 -18.12
C LYS A 78 -1.43 -8.74 -19.05
N LEU A 79 -1.57 -7.44 -18.77
CA LEU A 79 -2.26 -6.48 -19.63
C LEU A 79 -1.45 -6.12 -20.89
N GLY A 80 -0.24 -6.64 -21.07
CA GLY A 80 0.61 -6.31 -22.23
C GLY A 80 1.30 -4.94 -22.08
N GLY A 81 1.54 -4.50 -20.85
CA GLY A 81 2.30 -3.29 -20.55
C GLY A 81 3.78 -3.39 -20.94
N PRO A 82 4.51 -2.25 -20.89
CA PRO A 82 5.92 -2.22 -21.20
C PRO A 82 6.76 -2.99 -20.17
N PRO A 83 8.03 -3.34 -20.48
CA PRO A 83 8.97 -3.80 -19.47
C PRO A 83 9.01 -2.85 -18.28
N LEU A 84 8.95 -3.43 -17.08
CA LEU A 84 8.86 -2.64 -15.85
C LEU A 84 10.18 -1.92 -15.57
N THR A 85 10.05 -0.61 -15.38
CA THR A 85 11.04 0.26 -14.77
C THR A 85 10.33 1.05 -13.68
N CYS A 86 11.07 1.62 -12.73
CA CYS A 86 10.49 2.43 -11.67
C CYS A 86 10.14 3.83 -12.20
N ILE A 87 9.19 3.90 -13.14
CA ILE A 87 8.61 5.13 -13.70
C ILE A 87 7.11 5.15 -13.44
N ASN A 88 6.56 6.35 -13.31
CA ASN A 88 5.12 6.55 -13.17
C ASN A 88 4.40 6.51 -14.53
N SER A 89 3.08 6.77 -14.55
CA SER A 89 2.27 6.69 -15.78
C SER A 89 2.61 7.77 -16.82
N GLN A 90 3.30 8.85 -16.43
CA GLN A 90 3.84 9.88 -17.32
C GLN A 90 5.28 9.59 -17.78
N GLY A 91 5.91 8.52 -17.30
CA GLY A 91 7.29 8.17 -17.60
C GLY A 91 8.34 8.90 -16.76
N ALA A 92 7.94 9.58 -15.69
CA ALA A 92 8.87 10.18 -14.74
C ALA A 92 9.45 9.10 -13.81
N PRO A 93 10.78 9.03 -13.61
CA PRO A 93 11.38 8.11 -12.65
C PRO A 93 10.89 8.37 -11.23
N TRP A 94 10.74 7.29 -10.46
CA TRP A 94 10.49 7.37 -9.02
C TRP A 94 11.67 8.06 -8.33
N VAL A 95 11.38 8.97 -7.40
CA VAL A 95 12.40 9.76 -6.70
C VAL A 95 12.20 9.67 -5.20
N ILE A 96 13.32 9.71 -4.46
CA ILE A 96 13.33 9.66 -3.01
C ILE A 96 12.53 10.81 -2.36
N ASN A 97 12.34 11.93 -3.07
CA ASN A 97 11.55 13.08 -2.62
C ASN A 97 10.05 12.78 -2.44
N TYR A 98 9.57 11.60 -2.82
CA TYR A 98 8.22 11.15 -2.48
C TYR A 98 8.09 10.73 -1.02
N ILE A 99 9.20 10.42 -0.35
CA ILE A 99 9.24 9.92 1.02
C ILE A 99 9.36 11.08 2.00
N ASP A 100 8.41 11.15 2.94
CA ASP A 100 8.47 12.11 4.04
C ASP A 100 9.62 11.80 5.00
N GLN A 101 10.21 12.87 5.53
CA GLN A 101 11.42 12.81 6.37
C GLN A 101 11.12 13.18 7.83
N SER A 102 9.85 13.29 8.22
CA SER A 102 9.48 13.58 9.59
C SER A 102 10.05 12.53 10.54
N ILE A 103 10.48 13.02 11.71
CA ILE A 103 10.96 12.20 12.83
C ILE A 103 10.03 12.26 14.04
N ASP A 104 8.95 13.06 13.96
CA ASP A 104 7.90 13.09 14.97
C ASP A 104 6.86 12.00 14.70
N SER A 105 6.52 11.23 15.73
CA SER A 105 5.63 10.07 15.60
C SER A 105 4.21 10.43 15.16
N ILE A 106 3.68 11.59 15.58
CA ILE A 106 2.32 12.01 15.23
C ILE A 106 2.30 12.52 13.80
N ASP A 107 3.29 13.31 13.41
CA ASP A 107 3.44 13.80 12.04
C ASP A 107 3.62 12.65 11.04
N MET A 108 4.47 11.66 11.36
CA MET A 108 4.63 10.44 10.53
C MET A 108 3.30 9.77 10.26
N LEU A 109 2.53 9.47 11.32
CA LEU A 109 1.24 8.79 11.19
C LEU A 109 0.22 9.65 10.44
N GLN A 110 0.24 10.97 10.63
CA GLN A 110 -0.62 11.86 9.87
C GLN A 110 -0.31 11.83 8.37
N VAL A 111 0.98 11.84 8.01
CA VAL A 111 1.43 11.73 6.61
C VAL A 111 1.05 10.38 6.02
N ASP A 112 1.20 9.30 6.78
CA ASP A 112 0.84 7.94 6.39
C ASP A 112 -0.67 7.82 6.12
N VAL A 113 -1.53 8.33 7.02
CA VAL A 113 -2.99 8.39 6.80
C VAL A 113 -3.35 9.17 5.54
N GLN A 114 -2.64 10.26 5.25
CA GLN A 114 -2.84 11.05 4.03
C GLN A 114 -2.34 10.32 2.78
N ALA A 115 -1.28 9.52 2.87
CA ALA A 115 -0.78 8.71 1.77
C ALA A 115 -1.82 7.64 1.38
N GLU A 116 -2.33 6.90 2.37
CA GLU A 116 -3.41 5.92 2.19
C GLU A 116 -4.68 6.52 1.57
N THR A 117 -5.08 7.70 2.05
CA THR A 117 -6.24 8.40 1.52
C THR A 117 -6.04 8.76 0.04
N ARG A 118 -4.84 9.22 -0.34
CA ARG A 118 -4.51 9.55 -1.73
C ARG A 118 -4.43 8.31 -2.61
N ALA A 119 -3.85 7.21 -2.12
CA ALA A 119 -3.76 5.94 -2.84
C ALA A 119 -5.16 5.36 -3.13
N SER A 120 -6.02 5.26 -2.11
CA SER A 120 -7.42 4.80 -2.23
C SER A 120 -8.22 5.66 -3.22
N GLN A 121 -8.08 7.00 -3.17
CA GLN A 121 -8.73 7.89 -4.13
C GLN A 121 -8.24 7.67 -5.56
N LEU A 122 -6.93 7.53 -5.76
CA LEU A 122 -6.34 7.29 -7.07
C LEU A 122 -6.80 5.94 -7.65
N TYR A 123 -6.85 4.90 -6.82
CA TYR A 123 -7.39 3.59 -7.23
C TYR A 123 -8.84 3.69 -7.69
N ARG A 124 -9.68 4.42 -6.94
CA ARG A 124 -11.10 4.64 -7.33
C ARG A 124 -11.23 5.40 -8.65
N GLN A 125 -10.38 6.38 -8.90
CA GLN A 125 -10.37 7.11 -10.18
C GLN A 125 -10.00 6.19 -11.34
N HIS A 126 -8.94 5.39 -11.18
CA HIS A 126 -8.46 4.50 -12.24
C HIS A 126 -9.32 3.24 -12.41
N LEU A 127 -10.07 2.81 -11.39
CA LEU A 127 -11.07 1.73 -11.50
C LEU A 127 -12.07 1.98 -12.64
N GLU A 128 -12.44 3.25 -12.87
CA GLU A 128 -13.37 3.65 -13.92
C GLU A 128 -12.75 3.66 -15.32
N MET A 129 -11.43 3.52 -15.43
CA MET A 129 -10.70 3.51 -16.72
C MET A 129 -10.58 2.13 -17.34
N THR A 130 -11.05 1.07 -16.66
CA THR A 130 -11.06 -0.29 -17.19
C THR A 130 -12.47 -0.87 -17.22
N THR A 131 -12.71 -1.75 -18.19
CA THR A 131 -13.95 -2.55 -18.29
C THR A 131 -13.72 -4.02 -17.90
N ASP A 132 -12.47 -4.43 -17.66
CA ASP A 132 -12.14 -5.81 -17.28
C ASP A 132 -12.63 -6.08 -15.84
N PRO A 133 -13.58 -7.02 -15.65
CA PRO A 133 -14.14 -7.30 -14.33
C PRO A 133 -13.11 -7.86 -13.35
N ASN A 134 -12.07 -8.55 -13.81
CA ASN A 134 -11.01 -9.07 -12.97
C ASN A 134 -10.06 -7.96 -12.50
N MET A 135 -9.75 -6.99 -13.37
CA MET A 135 -9.03 -5.78 -12.95
C MET A 135 -9.84 -4.98 -11.95
N LYS A 136 -11.16 -4.85 -12.16
CA LYS A 136 -12.03 -4.19 -11.17
C LYS A 136 -12.01 -4.90 -9.82
N ARG A 137 -12.01 -6.23 -9.79
CA ARG A 137 -11.92 -7.01 -8.53
C ARG A 137 -10.59 -6.79 -7.82
N MET A 138 -9.47 -6.87 -8.55
CA MET A 138 -8.13 -6.62 -8.02
C MET A 138 -8.03 -5.20 -7.41
N ILE A 139 -8.49 -4.17 -8.13
CA ILE A 139 -8.42 -2.79 -7.64
C ILE A 139 -9.33 -2.58 -6.43
N ASN A 140 -10.52 -3.18 -6.39
CA ASN A 140 -11.39 -3.12 -5.21
C ASN A 140 -10.79 -3.85 -4.00
N PHE A 141 -10.05 -4.93 -4.23
CA PHE A 141 -9.25 -5.58 -3.19
C PHE A 141 -8.22 -4.61 -2.62
N LEU A 142 -7.40 -3.98 -3.47
CA LEU A 142 -6.39 -3.00 -3.04
C LEU A 142 -7.04 -1.82 -2.29
N ILE A 143 -8.11 -1.22 -2.82
CA ILE A 143 -8.87 -0.15 -2.13
C ILE A 143 -9.28 -0.59 -0.72
N THR A 144 -9.75 -1.83 -0.57
CA THR A 144 -10.18 -2.34 0.74
C THR A 144 -9.00 -2.44 1.71
N ARG A 145 -7.81 -2.81 1.22
CA ARG A 145 -6.57 -2.85 2.00
C ARG A 145 -6.12 -1.45 2.44
N GLU A 146 -6.16 -0.46 1.55
CA GLU A 146 -5.83 0.94 1.91
C GLU A 146 -6.76 1.48 3.02
N GLU A 147 -8.05 1.12 2.96
CA GLU A 147 -9.00 1.53 4.00
C GLU A 147 -8.70 0.88 5.36
N VAL A 148 -8.21 -0.37 5.37
CA VAL A 148 -7.74 -1.04 6.58
C VAL A 148 -6.50 -0.35 7.12
N HIS A 149 -5.50 -0.08 6.28
CA HIS A 149 -4.26 0.59 6.68
C HIS A 149 -4.56 1.97 7.27
N LYS A 150 -5.34 2.78 6.55
CA LYS A 150 -5.78 4.10 7.01
C LYS A 150 -6.43 4.03 8.39
N ARG A 151 -7.36 3.09 8.60
CA ARG A 151 -8.05 2.94 9.89
C ARG A 151 -7.09 2.58 11.02
N LEU A 152 -6.16 1.64 10.77
CA LEU A 152 -5.18 1.22 11.77
C LEU A 152 -4.20 2.35 12.12
N LEU A 153 -3.77 3.13 11.12
CA LEU A 153 -2.90 4.28 11.33
C LEU A 153 -3.61 5.41 12.10
N GLN A 154 -4.88 5.68 11.80
CA GLN A 154 -5.72 6.63 12.57
C GLN A 154 -5.86 6.17 14.03
N LYS A 155 -6.13 4.88 14.25
CA LYS A 155 -6.19 4.31 15.60
C LYS A 155 -4.84 4.44 16.32
N ALA A 156 -3.73 4.14 15.65
CA ALA A 156 -2.39 4.29 16.22
C ALA A 156 -2.09 5.75 16.62
N GLN A 157 -2.52 6.71 15.81
CA GLN A 157 -2.37 8.13 16.12
C GLN A 157 -3.17 8.52 17.38
N MET A 158 -4.42 8.08 17.50
CA MET A 158 -5.24 8.31 18.69
C MET A 158 -4.59 7.73 19.96
N LEU A 159 -4.07 6.50 19.87
CA LEU A 159 -3.43 5.83 21.01
C LEU A 159 -2.19 6.57 21.53
N ILE A 160 -1.40 7.21 20.65
CA ILE A 160 -0.28 8.06 21.06
C ILE A 160 -0.78 9.28 21.84
N CYS A 161 -1.80 9.97 21.31
CA CYS A 161 -2.32 11.19 21.91
C CYS A 161 -2.91 10.98 23.31
N GLU A 162 -3.51 9.82 23.55
CA GLU A 162 -4.24 9.52 24.79
C GLU A 162 -3.38 8.86 25.89
N SER A 163 -2.09 8.58 25.63
CA SER A 163 -1.17 7.91 26.58
C SER A 163 -1.68 6.55 27.09
N ASN A 164 -2.18 5.75 26.15
CA ASN A 164 -2.86 4.48 26.40
C ASN A 164 -1.94 3.31 26.84
N SER A 165 -2.56 2.26 27.36
CA SER A 165 -1.91 1.06 27.90
C SER A 165 -1.33 0.14 26.80
N PRO A 166 -0.29 -0.67 27.09
CA PRO A 166 0.27 -1.63 26.14
C PRO A 166 -0.75 -2.62 25.54
N GLU A 167 -1.78 -2.97 26.31
CA GLU A 167 -2.87 -3.86 25.89
C GLU A 167 -3.65 -3.29 24.69
N GLU A 168 -3.93 -1.98 24.70
CA GLU A 168 -4.68 -1.30 23.63
C GLU A 168 -3.87 -1.23 22.32
N TYR A 169 -2.55 -1.23 22.40
CA TYR A 169 -1.69 -1.29 21.23
C TYR A 169 -1.63 -2.69 20.60
N ASN A 170 -1.81 -3.77 21.38
CA ASN A 170 -1.87 -5.13 20.82
C ASN A 170 -3.08 -5.33 19.90
N GLU A 171 -4.18 -4.61 20.16
CA GLU A 171 -5.36 -4.63 19.31
C GLU A 171 -5.07 -4.17 17.88
N LEU A 172 -4.09 -3.28 17.66
CA LEU A 172 -3.67 -2.88 16.31
C LEU A 172 -3.18 -4.07 15.50
N ILE A 173 -2.31 -4.88 16.11
CA ILE A 173 -1.70 -6.05 15.46
C ILE A 173 -2.72 -7.16 15.29
N TYR A 174 -3.61 -7.33 16.28
CA TYR A 174 -4.71 -8.27 16.19
C TYR A 174 -5.67 -7.90 15.05
N GLU A 175 -6.16 -6.66 15.00
CA GLU A 175 -7.04 -6.18 13.93
C GLU A 175 -6.39 -6.28 12.54
N TYR A 176 -5.10 -5.96 12.43
CA TYR A 176 -4.35 -6.18 11.19
C TYR A 176 -4.41 -7.64 10.77
N LYS A 177 -4.07 -8.58 11.64
CA LYS A 177 -4.08 -10.01 11.33
C LYS A 177 -5.49 -10.52 11.00
N MET A 178 -6.51 -10.08 11.72
CA MET A 178 -7.89 -10.47 11.46
C MET A 178 -8.38 -9.95 10.10
N SER A 179 -7.92 -8.77 9.68
CA SER A 179 -8.26 -8.22 8.36
C SER A 179 -7.74 -9.06 7.19
N LEU A 180 -6.72 -9.90 7.43
CA LEU A 180 -6.16 -10.82 6.44
C LEU A 180 -6.92 -12.15 6.35
N GLN A 181 -7.56 -12.59 7.43
CA GLN A 181 -8.28 -13.87 7.47
C GLN A 181 -9.55 -13.89 6.62
N VAL A 182 -10.06 -12.72 6.23
CA VAL A 182 -11.20 -12.60 5.31
C VAL A 182 -10.80 -12.90 3.85
N LEU A 183 -9.51 -13.11 3.59
CA LEU A 183 -8.95 -13.37 2.26
C LEU A 183 -8.69 -14.86 1.97
N GLU A 184 -8.86 -15.74 2.96
CA GLU A 184 -8.80 -17.22 2.83
C GLU A 184 -10.20 -17.83 2.56
#